data_AF-A0A562KIW0-F1
#
_entry.id   AF-A0A562KIW0-F1
#
_cell.length_a   1.000
_cell.length_b   1.000
_cell.length_c   1.000
_cell.angle_alpha   90.00
_cell.angle_beta   90.00
_cell.angle_gamma   90.00
#
_symmetry.space_group_name_H-M   'P 1'
#
loop_
_entity.id
_entity.type
_entity.pdbx_description
1 polymer ?
#
loop_
_entity_poly.entity_id
_entity_poly.type
_entity_poly.pdbx_seq_one_letter_code
_entity_poly.pdbx_strand_id
1 'polypeptide(L)'
;MAKHSLRADSVSVTIANRRPDTIDGTPLLKKIEAHIVACGTSPTVFGRRAVNDPCLVFDMRRGRWLTRRTASRIESYLAKGA
;
A
#
# COMPACT_ATOMS: atom_id res chain seq x y z
N MET A 1 -23.15 7.34 14.29
CA MET A 1 -22.49 8.08 13.19
C MET A 1 -21.11 8.53 13.66
N ALA A 2 -20.12 8.47 12.76
CA ALA A 2 -18.74 8.98 12.89
C ALA A 2 -17.88 8.48 14.07
N LYS A 3 -17.20 7.34 13.88
CA LYS A 3 -15.91 7.05 14.54
C LYS A 3 -14.81 7.12 13.49
N HIS A 4 -14.52 8.33 13.04
CA HIS A 4 -13.41 8.64 12.14
C HIS A 4 -12.40 9.50 12.92
N SER A 5 -11.65 8.87 13.82
CA SER A 5 -10.47 9.49 14.43
C SER A 5 -9.60 8.43 15.07
N LEU A 6 -8.80 7.75 14.25
CA LEU A 6 -7.60 7.07 14.69
C LEU A 6 -6.47 7.62 13.83
N ARG A 7 -6.02 8.83 14.19
CA ARG A 7 -4.67 9.27 13.89
C ARG A 7 -3.74 8.45 14.78
N ALA A 8 -3.44 7.25 14.33
CA ALA A 8 -2.39 6.44 14.92
C ALA A 8 -1.08 6.96 14.35
N ASP A 9 -0.43 7.86 15.07
CA ASP A 9 1.02 8.05 14.99
C ASP A 9 1.67 6.73 15.42
N SER A 10 1.68 5.75 14.52
CA SER A 10 2.14 4.38 14.75
C SER A 10 3.66 4.29 14.54
N VAL A 11 4.38 5.15 15.26
CA VAL A 11 5.86 5.10 15.32
C VAL A 11 6.26 4.03 16.35
N SER A 12 5.91 2.74 16.16
CA SER A 12 6.29 1.72 17.16
C SER A 12 6.14 0.24 16.75
N VAL A 13 6.57 -0.15 15.54
CA VAL A 13 6.94 -1.57 15.30
C VAL A 13 8.45 -1.65 15.04
N THR A 14 9.20 -1.79 16.14
CA THR A 14 10.42 -2.61 16.26
C THR A 14 11.60 -2.21 15.37
N ILE A 15 12.46 -1.28 15.84
CA ILE A 15 13.72 -0.89 15.17
C ILE A 15 14.77 -2.04 15.11
N ALA A 16 14.61 -3.14 15.86
CA ALA A 16 15.69 -4.11 16.09
C ALA A 16 15.80 -5.32 15.11
N ASN A 17 14.83 -5.55 14.20
CA ASN A 17 14.88 -6.70 13.25
C ASN A 17 14.28 -6.38 11.87
N ARG A 18 14.24 -5.10 11.49
CA ARG A 18 13.64 -4.67 10.23
C ARG A 18 14.62 -4.89 9.08
N ARG A 19 14.14 -5.57 8.03
CA ARG A 19 14.82 -5.59 6.73
C ARG A 19 15.09 -4.14 6.32
N PRO A 20 16.35 -3.71 6.13
CA PRO A 20 16.69 -2.30 5.91
C PRO A 20 16.13 -1.74 4.60
N ASP A 21 15.65 -2.60 3.69
CA ASP A 21 15.02 -2.23 2.43
C ASP A 21 13.49 -2.03 2.52
N THR A 22 12.92 -1.91 3.72
CA THR A 22 11.50 -1.56 3.86
C THR A 22 11.27 -0.06 3.88
N ILE A 23 10.24 0.41 3.18
CA ILE A 23 9.81 1.81 3.10
C ILE A 23 8.40 1.97 3.65
N ASP A 24 8.07 3.19 4.05
CA ASP A 24 6.69 3.59 4.34
C ASP A 24 5.84 3.54 3.06
N GLY A 25 4.76 2.77 3.10
CA GLY A 25 3.82 2.58 2.01
C GLY A 25 2.78 3.70 1.88
N THR A 26 2.67 4.61 2.86
CA THR A 26 1.60 5.63 2.93
C THR A 26 1.54 6.56 1.70
N PRO A 27 2.66 7.07 1.16
CA PRO A 27 2.63 7.89 -0.06
C PRO A 27 2.15 7.10 -1.29
N LEU A 28 2.51 5.81 -1.33
CA LEU A 28 2.16 4.92 -2.44
C LEU A 28 0.68 4.51 -2.37
N LEU A 29 0.15 4.32 -1.16
CA LEU A 29 -1.26 4.03 -0.93
C LEU A 29 -2.17 5.08 -1.58
N LYS A 30 -1.87 6.37 -1.42
CA LYS A 30 -2.65 7.45 -2.04
C LYS A 30 -2.71 7.33 -3.57
N LYS A 31 -1.59 6.97 -4.21
CA LYS A 31 -1.55 6.77 -5.68
C LYS A 31 -2.36 5.55 -6.11
N ILE A 32 -2.27 4.47 -5.34
CA ILE A 32 -3.05 3.24 -5.58
C ILE A 32 -4.55 3.52 -5.46
N GLU A 33 -4.99 4.24 -4.43
CA GLU A 33 -6.40 4.57 -4.23
C GLU A 33 -6.94 5.47 -5.33
N ALA A 34 -6.17 6.49 -5.75
CA ALA A 34 -6.54 7.33 -6.90
C ALA A 34 -6.70 6.50 -8.19
N HIS A 35 -5.80 5.56 -8.44
CA HIS A 35 -5.87 4.66 -9.59
C HIS A 35 -7.07 3.70 -9.51
N ILE A 36 -7.35 3.14 -8.34
CA ILE A 36 -8.53 2.28 -8.11
C ILE A 36 -9.82 3.03 -8.44
N VAL A 37 -9.93 4.30 -8.00
CA VAL A 37 -11.09 5.15 -8.29
C VAL A 37 -11.18 5.49 -9.77
N ALA A 38 -10.06 5.87 -10.40
CA ALA A 38 -10.02 6.24 -11.82
C ALA A 38 -10.37 5.06 -12.74
N CYS A 39 -9.88 3.86 -12.45
CA CYS A 39 -10.02 2.68 -13.31
C CYS A 39 -11.19 1.76 -12.89
N GLY A 40 -11.92 2.10 -11.82
CA GLY A 40 -13.01 1.28 -11.27
C GLY A 40 -12.60 -0.13 -10.83
N THR A 41 -11.30 -0.37 -10.57
CA THR A 41 -10.76 -1.70 -10.26
C THR A 41 -10.84 -1.96 -8.76
N SER A 42 -11.31 -3.13 -8.32
CA SER A 42 -11.36 -3.43 -6.88
C SER A 42 -9.95 -3.53 -6.26
N PRO A 43 -9.78 -3.18 -4.97
CA PRO A 43 -8.47 -3.27 -4.29
C PRO A 43 -7.82 -4.66 -4.36
N THR A 44 -8.64 -5.71 -4.29
CA THR A 44 -8.23 -7.11 -4.43
C THR A 44 -7.68 -7.42 -5.82
N VAL A 45 -8.35 -6.93 -6.87
CA VAL A 45 -7.92 -7.12 -8.25
C VAL A 45 -6.66 -6.33 -8.53
N PHE A 46 -6.55 -5.10 -8.02
CA PHE A 46 -5.32 -4.31 -8.09
C PHE A 46 -4.14 -5.07 -7.47
N GLY A 47 -4.28 -5.53 -6.23
CA GLY A 47 -3.20 -6.21 -5.52
C GLY A 47 -2.75 -7.50 -6.23
N ARG A 48 -3.71 -8.27 -6.76
CA ARG A 48 -3.42 -9.46 -7.59
C ARG A 48 -2.69 -9.09 -8.87
N ARG A 49 -3.11 -8.04 -9.58
CA ARG A 49 -2.49 -7.63 -10.87
C ARG A 49 -1.11 -6.99 -10.69
N ALA A 50 -0.93 -6.19 -9.65
CA ALA A 50 0.31 -5.44 -9.43
C ALA A 50 1.44 -6.34 -8.86
N VAL A 51 1.11 -7.18 -7.88
CA VAL A 51 2.13 -7.94 -7.12
C VAL A 51 1.71 -9.37 -6.74
N ASN A 52 0.59 -9.88 -7.26
CA ASN A 52 0.00 -11.17 -6.89
C ASN A 52 -0.39 -11.28 -5.40
N ASP A 53 -0.72 -10.16 -4.75
CA ASP A 53 -1.16 -10.11 -3.35
C ASP A 53 -2.54 -9.43 -3.24
N PRO A 54 -3.64 -10.20 -3.12
CA PRO A 54 -4.98 -9.63 -3.02
C PRO A 54 -5.21 -8.81 -1.74
N CYS A 55 -4.42 -9.03 -0.70
CA CYS A 55 -4.55 -8.35 0.59
C CYS A 55 -3.73 -7.05 0.66
N LEU A 56 -2.91 -6.76 -0.36
CA LEU A 56 -1.96 -5.64 -0.39
C LEU A 56 -2.57 -4.33 0.11
N VAL A 57 -3.66 -3.88 -0.52
CA VAL A 57 -4.25 -2.56 -0.24
C VAL A 57 -4.84 -2.50 1.18
N PHE A 58 -5.44 -3.59 1.63
CA PHE A 58 -6.01 -3.68 2.98
C PHE A 58 -4.90 -3.62 4.04
N ASP A 59 -3.79 -4.30 3.82
CA ASP A 59 -2.66 -4.24 4.72
C ASP A 59 -1.97 -2.87 4.70
N MET A 60 -1.85 -2.24 3.52
CA MET A 60 -1.32 -0.87 3.42
C MET A 60 -2.20 0.13 4.17
N ARG A 61 -3.54 -0.02 4.13
CA ARG A 61 -4.47 0.79 4.95
C ARG A 61 -4.29 0.59 6.45
N ARG A 62 -3.77 -0.57 6.86
CA ARG A 62 -3.42 -0.88 8.26
C ARG A 62 -2.01 -0.43 8.64
N GLY A 63 -1.26 0.19 7.73
CA GLY A 63 0.11 0.68 7.97
C GLY A 63 1.21 -0.34 7.64
N ARG A 64 0.98 -1.28 6.72
CA ARG A 64 2.01 -2.23 6.27
C ARG A 64 3.19 -1.52 5.60
N TRP A 65 4.38 -1.88 6.03
CA TRP A 65 5.63 -1.49 5.41
C TRP A 65 5.90 -2.35 4.17
N LEU A 66 6.40 -1.74 3.10
CA LEU A 66 6.67 -2.42 1.84
C LEU A 66 8.17 -2.59 1.65
N THR A 67 8.60 -3.71 1.06
CA THR A 67 9.98 -3.81 0.56
C THR A 67 10.15 -2.90 -0.65
N ARG A 68 11.36 -2.40 -0.90
CA ARG A 68 11.68 -1.62 -2.13
C ARG A 68 11.31 -2.39 -3.41
N ARG A 69 11.47 -3.72 -3.41
CA ARG A 69 11.05 -4.57 -4.54
C ARG A 69 9.53 -4.54 -4.77
N THR A 70 8.75 -4.62 -3.70
CA THR A 70 7.28 -4.53 -3.80
C THR A 70 6.84 -3.15 -4.27
N ALA A 71 7.45 -2.09 -3.72
CA ALA A 71 7.16 -0.72 -4.12
C ALA A 71 7.46 -0.48 -5.61
N SER A 72 8.61 -0.93 -6.11
CA SER A 72 8.99 -0.79 -7.52
C SER A 72 8.03 -1.50 -8.48
N ARG A 73 7.49 -2.67 -8.10
CA ARG A 73 6.45 -3.36 -8.88
C ARG A 73 5.15 -2.58 -8.94
N ILE A 74 4.72 -2.02 -7.81
CA ILE A 74 3.52 -1.18 -7.74
C ILE A 74 3.71 0.08 -8.60
N GLU A 75 4.84 0.77 -8.48
CA GLU A 75 5.16 1.94 -9.29
C GLU A 75 5.17 1.61 -10.78
N SER A 76 5.78 0.48 -11.15
CA SER A 76 5.79 0.00 -12.53
C SER A 76 4.38 -0.33 -13.05
N TYR A 77 3.50 -0.87 -12.19
CA TYR A 77 2.11 -1.13 -12.54
C TYR A 77 1.33 0.17 -12.76
N LEU A 78 1.50 1.14 -11.85
CA LEU A 78 0.86 2.46 -11.97
C LEU A 78 1.36 3.23 -13.20
N ALA A 79 2.66 3.16 -13.51
CA ALA A 79 3.25 3.80 -14.68
C ALA A 79 2.77 3.21 -16.02
N LYS A 80 2.35 1.94 -16.03
CA LYS A 80 1.82 1.27 -17.24
C LYS A 80 0.41 1.73 -17.62
N GLY A 81 -0.28 2.52 -16.78
CA GLY A 81 -1.56 3.14 -17.13
C GLY A 81 -2.67 2.13 -17.42
N ALA A 82 -2.92 1.19 -16.50
CA ALA A 82 -4.16 0.42 -16.52
C ALA A 82 -5.39 1.31 -16.29
#